data_AF-Q5C3H9-F1
#
_entry.id   AF-Q5C3H9-F1
#
_cell.length_a   1.000
_cell.length_b   1.000
_cell.length_c   1.000
_cell.angle_alpha   90.00
_cell.angle_beta   90.00
_cell.angle_gamma   90.00
#
_symmetry.space_group_name_H-M   'P 1'
#
loop_
_entity.id
_entity.type
_entity.pdbx_description
1 polymer ?
#
loop_
_entity_poly.entity_id
_entity_poly.type
_entity_poly.pdbx_seq_one_letter_code
_entity_poly.pdbx_strand_id
1 'polypeptide(L)'
;APLILSPLSRTASMTQGFFSNPSAGTNAKGKESQYEDKGKPAAIRSSNIVAAKAVADAIRTSLGPKGMDKMIQEAKGDVTITNDGATILKQMKLLHPAAKMLVELSKAQDIEAGDGTTSVVVLAGSLLDACSKLLDKGIHPTSISDAFQKAALKACDILEGMSIPVDLGNHDELIKVATTSLNSKVVSQHSDSLAPIAVKSVLDVIDPAHPNSVSLDDIRVVKKLGGTVEDTKLVDGLILTQRAESCMVESKRVEKAKIALYSGSVFSPPKTDMENKCCHYGLYFRWDRIMERRKTLHSLTLLKL
;
A
#
# COMPACT_ATOMS: atom_id res chain seq x y z
N ALA A 1 -39.03 12.25 14.41
CA ALA A 1 -40.08 12.81 13.55
C ALA A 1 -39.65 12.65 12.09
N PRO A 2 -40.16 11.65 11.35
CA PRO A 2 -39.86 11.46 9.94
C PRO A 2 -40.90 12.20 9.08
N LEU A 3 -40.47 12.93 8.06
CA LEU A 3 -41.37 13.54 7.09
C LEU A 3 -41.55 12.63 5.87
N ILE A 4 -42.81 12.42 5.57
CA ILE A 4 -43.43 11.53 4.59
C ILE A 4 -43.68 12.30 3.27
N LEU A 5 -43.47 11.58 2.16
CA LEU A 5 -44.02 11.69 0.80
C LEU A 5 -44.82 12.95 0.37
N SER A 6 -44.53 13.47 -0.84
CA SER A 6 -45.21 13.11 -2.11
C SER A 6 -44.98 14.13 -3.25
N PRO A 7 -45.16 13.75 -4.54
CA PRO A 7 -44.66 14.46 -5.71
C PRO A 7 -45.73 15.33 -6.41
N LEU A 8 -45.31 16.37 -7.13
CA LEU A 8 -46.18 17.12 -8.03
C LEU A 8 -45.54 17.35 -9.39
N SER A 9 -46.30 16.92 -10.38
CA SER A 9 -46.17 17.05 -11.82
C SER A 9 -45.78 18.44 -12.32
N ARG A 10 -44.87 18.51 -13.29
CA ARG A 10 -44.98 19.46 -14.40
C ARG A 10 -44.61 18.80 -15.72
N THR A 11 -45.66 18.60 -16.51
CA THR A 11 -45.69 18.49 -17.97
C THR A 11 -45.03 19.69 -18.63
N ALA A 12 -44.15 19.47 -19.62
CA ALA A 12 -43.98 20.37 -20.78
C ALA A 12 -43.18 19.68 -21.90
N SER A 13 -43.94 19.28 -22.94
CA SER A 13 -43.60 19.35 -24.37
C SER A 13 -42.25 18.80 -24.86
N MET A 14 -42.35 17.60 -25.42
CA MET A 14 -41.57 17.13 -26.56
C MET A 14 -41.52 18.18 -27.68
N THR A 15 -40.33 18.53 -28.12
CA THR A 15 -40.08 19.02 -29.48
C THR A 15 -39.00 18.12 -30.09
N GLN A 16 -39.44 17.29 -31.04
CA GLN A 16 -38.59 16.44 -31.86
C GLN A 16 -37.77 17.34 -32.79
N GLY A 17 -36.48 17.47 -32.49
CA GLY A 17 -35.49 18.07 -33.38
C GLY A 17 -35.02 17.03 -34.40
N PHE A 18 -35.23 17.36 -35.66
CA PHE A 18 -34.90 16.62 -36.86
C PHE A 18 -33.49 16.02 -36.88
N PHE A 19 -33.41 14.74 -37.25
CA PHE A 19 -32.24 14.15 -37.87
C PHE A 19 -32.04 14.78 -39.25
N SER A 20 -30.91 15.46 -39.46
CA SER A 20 -30.35 15.67 -40.79
C SER A 20 -28.83 15.56 -40.72
N ASN A 21 -28.35 14.53 -41.41
CA ASN A 21 -26.96 14.19 -41.63
C ASN A 21 -26.48 14.96 -42.87
N PRO A 22 -25.34 15.68 -42.84
CA PRO A 22 -24.61 15.99 -44.04
C PRO A 22 -23.23 15.33 -43.99
N SER A 23 -23.14 14.13 -44.56
CA SER A 23 -21.88 13.49 -44.93
C SER A 23 -21.39 14.07 -46.26
N ALA A 24 -20.51 15.08 -46.21
CA ALA A 24 -19.54 15.41 -47.27
C ALA A 24 -18.67 16.59 -46.80
N GLY A 25 -17.37 16.36 -46.60
CA GLY A 25 -16.44 17.45 -46.29
C GLY A 25 -15.08 17.01 -45.79
N THR A 26 -14.21 16.64 -46.75
CA THR A 26 -12.76 16.94 -46.76
C THR A 26 -11.91 16.62 -45.52
N ASN A 27 -11.02 15.65 -45.70
CA ASN A 27 -9.78 15.43 -44.93
C ASN A 27 -8.99 16.74 -44.74
N ALA A 28 -9.25 17.46 -43.66
CA ALA A 28 -8.36 18.49 -43.15
C ALA A 28 -7.39 17.82 -42.17
N LYS A 29 -6.19 17.49 -42.67
CA LYS A 29 -5.02 17.19 -41.82
C LYS A 29 -4.87 18.34 -40.84
N GLY A 30 -5.21 18.11 -39.57
CA GLY A 30 -4.86 19.01 -38.48
C GLY A 30 -3.35 19.12 -38.42
N LYS A 31 -2.80 20.20 -38.97
CA LYS A 31 -1.43 20.61 -38.68
C LYS A 31 -1.36 20.89 -37.19
N GLU A 32 -0.58 20.09 -36.48
CA GLU A 32 -0.10 20.40 -35.14
C GLU A 32 0.48 21.81 -35.17
N SER A 33 -0.24 22.76 -34.58
CA SER A 33 0.31 24.07 -34.28
C SER A 33 1.23 23.91 -33.07
N GLN A 34 2.47 23.50 -33.34
CA GLN A 34 3.57 23.71 -32.40
C GLN A 34 3.74 25.22 -32.22
N TYR A 35 2.98 25.80 -31.28
CA TYR A 35 3.26 27.12 -30.75
C TYR A 35 4.56 27.03 -29.94
N GLU A 36 5.69 27.45 -30.49
CA GLU A 36 6.88 27.76 -29.67
C GLU A 36 6.65 29.10 -28.96
N ASP A 37 5.90 29.07 -27.86
CA ASP A 37 5.80 30.20 -26.95
C ASP A 37 6.97 30.16 -25.97
N LYS A 38 7.85 31.16 -26.02
CA LYS A 38 8.89 31.39 -25.00
C LYS A 38 8.32 31.60 -23.59
N GLY A 39 7.01 31.86 -23.46
CA GLY A 39 6.27 31.88 -22.19
C GLY A 39 5.93 30.49 -21.63
N LYS A 40 5.88 29.44 -22.46
CA LYS A 40 5.60 28.06 -22.03
C LYS A 40 6.59 27.54 -20.98
N PRO A 41 7.92 27.70 -21.10
CA PRO A 41 8.85 27.16 -20.10
C PRO A 41 8.69 27.83 -18.73
N ALA A 42 8.38 29.12 -18.64
CA ALA A 42 8.09 29.79 -17.37
C ALA A 42 6.73 29.34 -16.79
N ALA A 43 5.70 29.31 -17.63
CA ALA A 43 4.36 28.87 -17.24
C ALA A 43 4.35 27.41 -16.73
N ILE A 44 5.01 26.49 -17.43
CA ILE A 44 5.11 25.08 -17.04
C ILE A 44 5.81 24.94 -15.68
N ARG A 45 6.92 25.66 -15.46
CA ARG A 45 7.63 25.65 -14.17
C ARG A 45 6.73 26.13 -13.03
N SER A 46 6.05 27.26 -13.22
CA SER A 46 5.13 27.78 -12.21
C SER A 46 3.95 26.84 -11.94
N SER A 47 3.35 26.24 -12.98
CA SER A 47 2.28 25.25 -12.85
C SER A 47 2.72 24.02 -12.07
N ASN A 48 3.92 23.49 -12.37
CA ASN A 48 4.47 22.34 -11.66
C ASN A 48 4.68 22.63 -10.17
N ILE A 49 5.26 23.80 -9.86
CA ILE A 49 5.51 24.23 -8.47
C ILE A 49 4.19 24.40 -7.71
N VAL A 50 3.21 25.09 -8.31
CA VAL A 50 1.90 25.31 -7.67
C VAL A 50 1.17 23.99 -7.42
N ALA A 51 1.15 23.08 -8.40
CA ALA A 51 0.52 21.77 -8.25
C ALA A 51 1.18 20.92 -7.17
N ALA A 52 2.51 20.84 -7.15
CA ALA A 52 3.27 20.10 -6.15
C ALA A 52 3.09 20.70 -4.74
N LYS A 53 3.11 22.03 -4.63
CA LYS A 53 2.87 22.74 -3.37
C LYS A 53 1.47 22.48 -2.82
N ALA A 54 0.44 22.50 -3.67
CA ALA A 54 -0.93 22.22 -3.24
C ALA A 54 -1.07 20.82 -2.62
N VAL A 55 -0.36 19.82 -3.17
CA VAL A 55 -0.32 18.47 -2.61
C VAL A 55 0.43 18.44 -1.27
N ALA A 56 1.59 19.11 -1.20
CA ALA A 56 2.34 19.21 0.05
C ALA A 56 1.54 19.90 1.16
N ASP A 57 0.79 20.96 0.84
CA ASP A 57 -0.06 21.71 1.77
C ASP A 57 -1.22 20.84 2.29
N ALA A 58 -1.79 19.96 1.45
CA ALA A 58 -2.83 19.03 1.89
C ALA A 58 -2.32 18.04 2.97
N ILE A 59 -1.09 17.54 2.80
CA ILE A 59 -0.50 16.52 3.67
C ILE A 59 0.18 17.15 4.88
N ARG A 60 0.59 18.42 4.81
CA ARG A 60 1.23 19.17 5.91
C ARG A 60 0.45 19.09 7.22
N THR A 61 -0.87 19.04 7.16
CA THR A 61 -1.74 18.93 8.33
C THR A 61 -1.69 17.59 9.07
N SER A 62 -1.07 16.57 8.46
CA SER A 62 -0.82 15.25 9.06
C SER A 62 0.61 15.11 9.60
N LEU A 63 1.46 16.16 9.50
CA LEU A 63 2.83 16.09 9.99
C LEU A 63 2.91 16.26 11.52
N GLY A 64 3.63 15.35 12.17
CA GLY A 64 3.99 15.42 13.60
C GLY A 64 2.98 14.75 14.55
N PRO A 65 3.24 14.75 15.86
CA PRO A 65 2.40 14.06 16.85
C PRO A 65 1.02 14.70 17.05
N LYS A 66 0.84 15.94 16.61
CA LYS A 66 -0.46 16.64 16.55
C LYS A 66 -1.04 16.65 15.13
N GLY A 67 -0.50 15.83 14.23
CA GLY A 67 -1.01 15.65 12.89
C GLY A 67 -2.42 15.07 12.94
N MET A 68 -3.30 15.56 12.07
CA MET A 68 -4.65 15.04 11.95
C MET A 68 -4.69 13.91 10.94
N ASP A 69 -5.42 12.84 11.28
CA ASP A 69 -5.69 11.74 10.36
C ASP A 69 -6.59 12.19 9.21
N LYS A 70 -6.38 11.56 8.05
CA LYS A 70 -7.19 11.78 6.85
C LYS A 70 -8.08 10.58 6.62
N MET A 71 -9.37 10.84 6.54
CA MET A 71 -10.36 9.89 6.07
C MET A 71 -10.49 10.03 4.55
N ILE A 72 -10.13 8.98 3.83
CA ILE A 72 -10.21 8.92 2.37
C ILE A 72 -11.26 7.88 2.02
N GLN A 73 -12.25 8.29 1.23
CA GLN A 73 -13.27 7.41 0.70
C GLN A 73 -12.97 7.09 -0.77
N GLU A 74 -12.78 5.82 -1.09
CA GLU A 74 -12.63 5.37 -2.47
C GLU A 74 -13.99 5.38 -3.19
N ALA A 75 -13.98 5.45 -4.52
CA ALA A 75 -15.20 5.38 -5.34
C ALA A 75 -16.02 4.09 -5.12
N LYS A 76 -15.38 3.01 -4.64
CA LYS A 76 -16.04 1.75 -4.28
C LYS A 76 -16.75 1.80 -2.91
N GLY A 77 -16.62 2.90 -2.17
CA GLY A 77 -17.16 3.08 -0.83
C GLY A 77 -16.26 2.58 0.30
N ASP A 78 -15.07 2.06 -0.01
CA ASP A 78 -14.09 1.70 1.02
C ASP A 78 -13.52 2.97 1.68
N VAL A 79 -13.41 2.94 2.99
CA VAL A 79 -12.99 4.09 3.81
C VAL A 79 -11.70 3.72 4.50
N THR A 80 -10.64 4.46 4.19
CA THR A 80 -9.36 4.34 4.88
C THR A 80 -9.13 5.59 5.71
N ILE A 81 -8.81 5.40 6.99
CA ILE A 81 -8.36 6.48 7.87
C ILE A 81 -6.88 6.25 8.12
N THR A 82 -6.06 7.23 7.77
CA THR A 82 -4.60 7.12 7.95
C THR A 82 -3.94 8.47 8.17
N ASN A 83 -2.83 8.45 8.92
CA ASN A 83 -1.90 9.56 9.07
C ASN A 83 -0.73 9.50 8.06
N ASP A 84 -0.47 8.30 7.52
CA ASP A 84 0.70 8.04 6.70
C ASP A 84 0.59 8.72 5.33
N GLY A 85 1.56 9.59 5.03
CA GLY A 85 1.62 10.37 3.79
C GLY A 85 1.68 9.49 2.55
N ALA A 86 2.39 8.35 2.59
CA ALA A 86 2.50 7.45 1.43
C ALA A 86 1.14 6.82 1.11
N THR A 87 0.43 6.32 2.12
CA THR A 87 -0.92 5.77 1.98
C THR A 87 -1.92 6.82 1.51
N ILE A 88 -1.87 8.03 2.07
CA ILE A 88 -2.73 9.17 1.64
C ILE A 88 -2.53 9.45 0.15
N LEU A 89 -1.27 9.64 -0.27
CA LEU A 89 -0.90 9.96 -1.64
C LEU A 89 -1.27 8.87 -2.64
N LYS A 90 -1.14 7.60 -2.25
CA LYS A 90 -1.49 6.45 -3.09
C LYS A 90 -2.99 6.36 -3.36
N GLN A 91 -3.82 6.76 -2.40
CA GLN A 91 -5.28 6.72 -2.53
C GLN A 91 -5.84 7.98 -3.21
N MET A 92 -5.10 9.09 -3.19
CA MET A 92 -5.48 10.31 -3.89
C MET A 92 -5.32 10.19 -5.42
N LYS A 93 -6.39 10.52 -6.16
CA LYS A 93 -6.34 10.58 -7.64
C LYS A 93 -5.72 11.89 -8.11
N LEU A 94 -4.40 11.88 -8.31
CA LEU A 94 -3.66 13.04 -8.81
C LEU A 94 -3.63 13.06 -10.35
N LEU A 95 -4.13 14.14 -10.95
CA LEU A 95 -4.13 14.33 -12.41
C LEU A 95 -2.79 14.88 -12.92
N HIS A 96 -2.19 15.81 -12.19
CA HIS A 96 -1.00 16.53 -12.62
C HIS A 96 0.28 15.67 -12.51
N PRO A 97 1.14 15.58 -13.55
CA PRO A 97 2.35 14.74 -13.52
C PRO A 97 3.32 15.09 -12.37
N ALA A 98 3.58 16.39 -12.13
CA ALA A 98 4.44 16.82 -11.02
C ALA A 98 3.94 16.35 -9.64
N ALA A 99 2.63 16.20 -9.47
CA ALA A 99 2.05 15.69 -8.24
C ALA A 99 2.25 14.17 -8.11
N LYS A 100 2.23 13.43 -9.22
CA LYS A 100 2.54 11.98 -9.23
C LYS A 100 3.99 11.71 -8.83
N MET A 101 4.93 12.58 -9.19
CA MET A 101 6.32 12.47 -8.75
C MET A 101 6.46 12.54 -7.23
N LEU A 102 5.62 13.31 -6.53
CA LEU A 102 5.60 13.32 -5.06
C LEU A 102 5.11 12.00 -4.46
N VAL A 103 4.19 11.29 -5.14
CA VAL A 103 3.75 9.95 -4.73
C VAL A 103 4.90 8.96 -4.82
N GLU A 104 5.66 9.00 -5.92
CA GLU A 104 6.82 8.13 -6.13
C GLU A 104 7.92 8.39 -5.11
N LEU A 105 8.19 9.67 -4.81
CA LEU A 105 9.13 10.07 -3.78
C LEU A 105 8.70 9.59 -2.39
N SER A 106 7.42 9.72 -2.03
CA SER A 106 6.90 9.21 -0.76
C SER A 106 6.97 7.68 -0.68
N LYS A 107 6.75 6.99 -1.80
CA LYS A 107 6.83 5.53 -1.87
C LYS A 107 8.27 5.02 -1.77
N ALA A 108 9.23 5.72 -2.38
CA ALA A 108 10.64 5.39 -2.25
C ALA A 108 11.10 5.52 -0.78
N GLN A 109 10.68 6.59 -0.10
CA GLN A 109 10.97 6.79 1.32
C GLN A 109 10.37 5.69 2.21
N ASP A 110 9.14 5.24 1.89
CA ASP A 110 8.46 4.15 2.62
C ASP A 110 9.20 2.80 2.48
N ILE A 111 9.83 2.54 1.33
CA ILE A 111 10.59 1.30 1.11
C ILE A 111 11.98 1.35 1.76
N GLU A 112 12.70 2.47 1.62
CA GLU A 112 14.09 2.57 2.08
C GLU A 112 14.19 2.81 3.59
N ALA A 113 13.39 3.73 4.13
CA ALA A 113 13.45 4.11 5.54
C ALA A 113 12.23 3.65 6.34
N GLY A 114 11.06 3.49 5.72
CA GLY A 114 9.82 3.10 6.40
C GLY A 114 9.22 4.16 7.33
N ASP A 115 9.85 5.34 7.45
CA ASP A 115 9.36 6.49 8.20
C ASP A 115 9.69 7.81 7.47
N GLY A 116 9.00 8.88 7.85
CA GLY A 116 9.19 10.22 7.27
C GLY A 116 8.57 10.42 5.89
N THR A 117 7.66 9.54 5.46
CA THR A 117 6.90 9.64 4.21
C THR A 117 6.19 10.99 4.06
N THR A 118 5.60 11.50 5.14
CA THR A 118 4.97 12.82 5.19
C THR A 118 5.99 13.95 5.15
N SER A 119 7.08 13.82 5.91
CA SER A 119 8.13 14.84 6.03
C SER A 119 8.82 15.13 4.69
N VAL A 120 9.12 14.08 3.92
CA VAL A 120 9.83 14.23 2.64
C VAL A 120 9.00 15.01 1.61
N VAL A 121 7.67 14.83 1.61
CA VAL A 121 6.76 15.54 0.71
C VAL A 121 6.62 17.01 1.11
N VAL A 122 6.52 17.29 2.40
CA VAL A 122 6.46 18.67 2.93
C VAL A 122 7.78 19.41 2.67
N LEU A 123 8.92 18.71 2.83
CA LEU A 123 10.24 19.25 2.51
C LEU A 123 10.35 19.58 1.02
N ALA A 124 9.93 18.68 0.13
CA ALA A 124 9.92 18.92 -1.31
C ALA A 124 9.05 20.13 -1.68
N GLY A 125 7.84 20.24 -1.11
CA GLY A 125 6.97 21.40 -1.31
C GLY A 125 7.60 22.71 -0.85
N SER A 126 8.29 22.69 0.30
CA SER A 126 8.98 23.87 0.85
C SER A 126 10.19 24.30 -0.01
N LEU A 127 10.95 23.32 -0.52
CA LEU A 127 12.07 23.57 -1.45
C LEU A 127 11.56 24.16 -2.77
N LEU A 128 10.44 23.69 -3.29
CA LEU A 128 9.83 24.24 -4.51
C LEU A 128 9.32 25.68 -4.31
N ASP A 129 8.80 26.01 -3.13
CA ASP A 129 8.42 27.39 -2.78
C ASP A 129 9.66 28.32 -2.71
N ALA A 130 10.75 27.83 -2.13
CA ALA A 130 12.03 28.56 -2.12
C ALA A 130 12.60 28.74 -3.54
N CYS A 131 12.51 27.71 -4.39
CA CYS A 131 12.87 27.80 -5.81
C CYS A 131 12.07 28.87 -6.54
N SER A 132 10.75 28.98 -6.30
CA SER A 132 9.92 30.01 -6.93
C SER A 132 10.47 31.40 -6.67
N LYS A 133 10.83 31.71 -5.41
CA LYS A 133 11.41 33.00 -5.01
C LYS A 133 12.76 33.30 -5.68
N LEU A 134 13.54 32.27 -5.99
CA LEU A 134 14.83 32.41 -6.69
C LEU A 134 14.63 32.60 -8.20
N LEU A 135 13.63 31.93 -8.78
CA LEU A 135 13.25 32.11 -10.17
C LEU A 135 12.70 33.52 -10.43
N ASP A 136 11.92 34.06 -9.50
CA ASP A 136 11.39 35.43 -9.59
C ASP A 136 12.52 36.49 -9.58
N LYS A 137 13.67 36.16 -8.98
CA LYS A 137 14.90 36.98 -9.02
C LYS A 137 15.70 36.82 -10.31
N GLY A 138 15.25 36.00 -11.26
CA GLY A 138 15.92 35.80 -12.54
C GLY A 138 17.08 34.81 -12.53
N ILE A 139 17.23 33.99 -11.47
CA ILE A 139 18.30 32.99 -11.40
C ILE A 139 18.00 31.82 -12.35
N HIS A 140 19.01 31.37 -13.08
CA HIS A 140 18.86 30.26 -14.02
C HIS A 140 18.54 28.93 -13.29
N PRO A 141 17.52 28.16 -13.73
CA PRO A 141 17.08 26.94 -13.03
C PRO A 141 18.19 25.92 -12.78
N THR A 142 19.07 25.71 -13.75
CA THR A 142 20.20 24.76 -13.62
C THR A 142 21.12 25.13 -12.46
N SER A 143 21.37 26.43 -12.26
CA SER A 143 22.21 26.90 -11.15
C SER A 143 21.57 26.60 -9.79
N ILE A 144 20.23 26.71 -9.71
CA ILE A 144 19.47 26.36 -8.50
C ILE A 144 19.56 24.85 -8.23
N SER A 145 19.38 24.02 -9.26
CA SER A 145 19.49 22.56 -9.14
C SER A 145 20.87 22.13 -8.67
N ASP A 146 21.95 22.67 -9.26
CA ASP A 146 23.32 22.35 -8.88
C ASP A 146 23.63 22.79 -7.43
N ALA A 147 23.10 23.96 -7.02
CA ALA A 147 23.24 24.45 -5.66
C ALA A 147 22.53 23.55 -4.65
N PHE A 148 21.32 23.08 -4.96
CA PHE A 148 20.57 22.16 -4.09
C PHE A 148 21.24 20.80 -3.94
N GLN A 149 21.85 20.27 -5.00
CA GLN A 149 22.63 19.03 -4.90
C GLN A 149 23.83 19.19 -3.95
N LYS A 150 24.59 20.29 -4.09
CA LYS A 150 25.72 20.57 -3.19
C LYS A 150 25.27 20.77 -1.74
N ALA A 151 24.15 21.48 -1.54
CA ALA A 151 23.58 21.70 -0.22
C ALA A 151 23.10 20.38 0.42
N ALA A 152 22.50 19.49 -0.36
CA ALA A 152 22.05 18.18 0.12
C ALA A 152 23.22 17.32 0.60
N LEU A 153 24.31 17.24 -0.18
CA LEU A 153 25.52 16.50 0.23
C LEU A 153 26.09 17.05 1.55
N LYS A 154 26.23 18.38 1.65
CA LYS A 154 26.73 19.00 2.89
C LYS A 154 25.79 18.79 4.08
N ALA A 155 24.48 18.76 3.85
CA ALA A 155 23.50 18.48 4.90
C ALA A 155 23.62 17.04 5.41
N CYS A 156 23.86 16.06 4.52
CA CYS A 156 24.14 14.68 4.93
C CYS A 156 25.39 14.59 5.81
N ASP A 157 26.51 15.23 5.42
CA ASP A 157 27.73 15.25 6.24
C ASP A 157 27.46 15.78 7.66
N ILE A 158 26.62 16.82 7.77
CA ILE A 158 26.29 17.45 9.04
C ILE A 158 25.40 16.51 9.88
N LEU A 159 24.44 15.84 9.26
CA LEU A 159 23.56 14.88 9.95
C LEU A 159 24.36 13.67 10.45
N GLU A 160 25.31 13.16 9.66
CA GLU A 160 26.22 12.09 10.10
C GLU A 160 27.08 12.53 11.29
N GLY A 161 27.61 13.75 11.27
CA GLY A 161 28.38 14.31 12.38
C GLY A 161 27.56 14.58 13.66
N MET A 162 26.25 14.76 13.54
CA MET A 162 25.33 14.91 14.68
C MET A 162 24.72 13.58 15.14
N SER A 163 24.90 12.50 14.38
CA SER A 163 24.31 11.20 14.70
C SER A 163 24.94 10.62 15.98
N ILE A 164 24.10 10.03 16.83
CA ILE A 164 24.53 9.38 18.06
C ILE A 164 24.44 7.87 17.79
N PRO A 165 25.56 7.12 17.82
CA PRO A 165 25.53 5.68 17.61
C PRO A 165 24.80 5.00 18.78
N VAL A 166 23.86 4.12 18.46
CA VAL A 166 23.07 3.36 19.43
C VAL A 166 23.55 1.90 19.42
N ASP A 167 23.70 1.32 20.60
CA ASP A 167 24.03 -0.11 20.75
C ASP A 167 22.77 -0.97 20.71
N LEU A 168 22.81 -2.07 19.97
CA LEU A 168 21.68 -3.01 19.82
C LEU A 168 21.37 -3.77 21.11
N GLY A 169 22.32 -3.85 22.05
CA GLY A 169 22.10 -4.42 23.38
C GLY A 169 21.23 -3.54 24.29
N ASN A 170 21.02 -2.27 23.94
CA ASN A 170 20.25 -1.33 24.76
C ASN A 170 18.78 -1.30 24.36
N HIS A 171 18.01 -2.25 24.90
CA HIS A 171 16.57 -2.37 24.64
C HIS A 171 15.79 -1.09 24.98
N ASP A 172 16.16 -0.36 26.04
CA ASP A 172 15.44 0.82 26.49
C ASP A 172 15.54 1.97 25.48
N GLU A 173 16.69 2.13 24.82
CA GLU A 173 16.87 3.11 23.75
C GLU A 173 16.05 2.74 22.52
N LEU A 174 16.07 1.47 22.11
CA LEU A 174 15.27 0.99 20.97
C LEU A 174 13.76 1.17 21.22
N ILE A 175 13.29 0.90 22.43
CA ILE A 175 11.89 1.11 22.81
C ILE A 175 11.53 2.60 22.74
N LYS A 176 12.41 3.51 23.18
CA LYS A 176 12.17 4.96 23.07
C LYS A 176 12.08 5.41 21.61
N VAL A 177 12.93 4.89 20.73
CA VAL A 177 12.87 5.20 19.29
C VAL A 177 11.56 4.70 18.69
N ALA A 178 11.19 3.44 18.93
CA ALA A 178 9.94 2.87 18.44
C ALA A 178 8.70 3.62 18.96
N THR A 179 8.69 3.97 20.25
CA THR A 179 7.62 4.75 20.88
C THR A 179 7.46 6.12 20.21
N THR A 180 8.57 6.78 19.90
CA THR A 180 8.56 8.09 19.24
C THR A 180 7.92 8.03 17.85
N SER A 181 8.20 6.99 17.07
CA SER A 181 7.60 6.79 15.73
C SER A 181 6.09 6.43 15.80
N LEU A 182 5.66 5.73 16.85
CA LEU A 182 4.25 5.36 17.05
C LEU A 182 3.37 6.51 17.57
N ASN A 183 3.95 7.52 18.23
CA ASN A 183 3.21 8.61 18.87
C ASN A 183 2.43 9.51 17.90
N SER A 184 2.76 9.54 16.61
CA SER A 184 2.01 10.28 15.60
C SER A 184 0.81 9.52 15.03
N LYS A 185 0.64 8.25 15.40
CA LYS A 185 -0.40 7.37 14.85
C LYS A 185 -1.57 7.26 15.83
N VAL A 186 -2.71 6.76 15.33
CA VAL A 186 -3.92 6.46 16.13
C VAL A 186 -3.61 5.58 17.35
N VAL A 187 -2.59 4.72 17.23
CA VAL A 187 -2.13 3.80 18.28
C VAL A 187 -1.24 4.45 19.34
N SER A 188 -1.08 5.78 19.36
CA SER A 188 -0.25 6.50 20.32
C SER A 188 -0.58 6.19 21.78
N GLN A 189 -1.85 5.99 22.11
CA GLN A 189 -2.31 5.60 23.46
C GLN A 189 -1.83 4.21 23.89
N HIS A 190 -1.53 3.34 22.93
CA HIS A 190 -1.07 1.97 23.16
C HIS A 190 0.39 1.79 22.70
N SER A 191 1.14 2.88 22.55
CA SER A 191 2.53 2.84 22.12
C SER A 191 3.41 2.06 23.12
N ASP A 192 3.10 2.14 24.42
CA ASP A 192 3.83 1.45 25.48
C ASP A 192 3.77 -0.08 25.37
N SER A 193 2.67 -0.64 24.85
CA SER A 193 2.53 -2.09 24.66
C SER A 193 3.02 -2.56 23.29
N LEU A 194 2.86 -1.73 22.25
CA LEU A 194 3.24 -2.07 20.88
C LEU A 194 4.74 -1.88 20.60
N ALA A 195 5.38 -0.86 21.18
CA ALA A 195 6.81 -0.62 21.02
C ALA A 195 7.69 -1.81 21.45
N PRO A 196 7.52 -2.42 22.64
CA PRO A 196 8.32 -3.57 23.03
C PRO A 196 8.04 -4.80 22.15
N ILE A 197 6.80 -4.98 21.66
CA ILE A 197 6.47 -6.05 20.71
C ILE A 197 7.26 -5.88 19.42
N ALA A 198 7.29 -4.66 18.86
CA ALA A 198 8.01 -4.37 17.62
C ALA A 198 9.52 -4.58 17.80
N VAL A 199 10.12 -4.05 18.87
CA VAL A 199 11.55 -4.21 19.17
C VAL A 199 11.90 -5.69 19.35
N LYS A 200 11.12 -6.43 20.14
CA LYS A 200 11.37 -7.87 20.36
C LYS A 200 11.27 -8.67 19.06
N SER A 201 10.24 -8.41 18.25
CA SER A 201 10.04 -9.09 16.95
C SER A 201 11.23 -8.89 16.01
N VAL A 202 11.80 -7.67 15.98
CA VAL A 202 12.96 -7.36 15.14
C VAL A 202 14.22 -8.04 15.69
N LEU A 203 14.46 -7.98 17.00
CA LEU A 203 15.64 -8.59 17.63
C LEU A 203 15.67 -10.12 17.45
N ASP A 204 14.50 -10.77 17.47
CA ASP A 204 14.40 -12.22 17.26
C ASP A 204 14.72 -12.64 15.79
N VAL A 205 14.60 -11.72 14.83
CA VAL A 205 14.86 -11.95 13.39
C VAL A 205 16.29 -11.57 12.99
N ILE A 206 17.00 -10.78 13.80
CA ILE A 206 18.37 -10.38 13.48
C ILE A 206 19.29 -11.60 13.49
N ASP A 207 19.81 -11.94 12.31
CA ASP A 207 20.85 -12.96 12.17
C ASP A 207 22.19 -12.42 12.71
N PRO A 208 22.87 -13.16 13.62
CA PRO A 208 24.16 -12.73 14.16
C PRO A 208 25.28 -12.70 13.09
N ALA A 209 25.07 -13.33 11.93
CA ALA A 209 26.01 -13.34 10.82
C ALA A 209 25.93 -12.08 9.93
N HIS A 210 24.77 -11.42 9.84
CA HIS A 210 24.56 -10.23 9.01
C HIS A 210 23.71 -9.19 9.77
N PRO A 211 24.29 -8.46 10.74
CA PRO A 211 23.55 -7.53 11.58
C PRO A 211 22.93 -6.34 10.81
N ASN A 212 23.35 -6.09 9.56
CA ASN A 212 22.96 -4.92 8.79
C ASN A 212 21.78 -5.14 7.84
N SER A 213 21.28 -6.37 7.69
CA SER A 213 20.17 -6.67 6.78
C SER A 213 19.10 -7.46 7.50
N VAL A 214 18.03 -6.78 7.91
CA VAL A 214 16.84 -7.40 8.49
C VAL A 214 15.76 -7.54 7.43
N SER A 215 15.29 -8.75 7.20
CA SER A 215 14.18 -9.03 6.29
C SER A 215 12.85 -8.84 7.03
N LEU A 216 12.08 -7.81 6.68
CA LEU A 216 10.76 -7.57 7.27
C LEU A 216 9.72 -8.63 6.88
N ASP A 217 9.97 -9.40 5.82
CA ASP A 217 9.09 -10.47 5.34
C ASP A 217 8.95 -11.63 6.34
N ASP A 218 9.93 -11.82 7.22
CA ASP A 218 9.90 -12.85 8.27
C ASP A 218 8.91 -12.49 9.40
N ILE A 219 8.60 -11.20 9.56
CA ILE A 219 7.65 -10.71 10.56
C ILE A 219 6.24 -10.65 9.95
N ARG A 220 5.46 -11.70 10.16
CA ARG A 220 4.09 -11.77 9.64
C ARG A 220 3.05 -11.16 10.59
N VAL A 221 2.49 -10.01 10.22
CA VAL A 221 1.37 -9.38 10.94
C VAL A 221 0.02 -9.92 10.45
N VAL A 222 -0.70 -10.66 11.31
CA VAL A 222 -2.05 -11.19 11.01
C VAL A 222 -3.12 -10.37 11.72
N LYS A 223 -3.97 -9.70 10.93
CA LYS A 223 -5.10 -8.92 11.46
C LYS A 223 -6.34 -9.81 11.60
N LYS A 224 -6.91 -9.88 12.80
CA LYS A 224 -8.20 -10.52 13.06
C LYS A 224 -9.16 -9.45 13.58
N LEU A 225 -10.42 -9.51 13.11
CA LEU A 225 -11.46 -8.60 13.57
C LEU A 225 -11.96 -9.06 14.94
N GLY A 226 -12.13 -8.10 15.86
CA GLY A 226 -12.57 -8.32 17.24
C GLY A 226 -11.48 -8.02 18.27
N GLY A 227 -11.89 -7.78 19.52
CA GLY A 227 -11.00 -7.36 20.61
C GLY A 227 -10.61 -5.88 20.55
N THR A 228 -9.63 -5.52 21.37
CA THR A 228 -9.03 -4.19 21.44
C THR A 228 -7.58 -4.24 20.94
N VAL A 229 -6.96 -3.07 20.69
CA VAL A 229 -5.55 -3.01 20.28
C VAL A 229 -4.62 -3.56 21.37
N GLU A 230 -5.03 -3.47 22.63
CA GLU A 230 -4.30 -4.00 23.79
C GLU A 230 -4.23 -5.53 23.81
N ASP A 231 -5.15 -6.22 23.13
CA ASP A 231 -5.15 -7.68 23.02
C ASP A 231 -4.08 -8.21 22.04
N THR A 232 -3.33 -7.30 21.40
CA THR A 232 -2.24 -7.65 20.47
C THR A 232 -1.10 -8.32 21.24
N LYS A 233 -0.68 -9.51 20.78
CA LYS A 233 0.40 -10.27 21.39
C LYS A 233 1.38 -10.73 20.33
N LEU A 234 2.65 -10.73 20.71
CA LEU A 234 3.68 -11.46 19.96
C LEU A 234 3.49 -12.96 20.18
N VAL A 235 3.51 -13.72 19.10
CA VAL A 235 3.46 -15.18 19.13
C VAL A 235 4.76 -15.69 18.54
N ASP A 236 5.48 -16.48 19.32
CA ASP A 236 6.73 -17.10 18.89
C ASP A 236 6.41 -18.29 17.97
N GLY A 237 6.15 -17.99 16.69
CA GLY A 237 5.82 -18.97 15.66
C GLY A 237 4.94 -18.45 14.53
N LEU A 238 4.59 -19.32 13.57
CA LEU A 238 3.79 -18.96 12.42
C LEU A 238 2.29 -19.06 12.70
N ILE A 239 1.56 -17.95 12.52
CA ILE A 239 0.09 -17.94 12.58
C ILE A 239 -0.49 -18.27 11.18
N LEU A 240 -1.35 -19.28 11.13
CA LEU A 240 -2.12 -19.63 9.94
C LEU A 240 -3.51 -18.98 10.00
N THR A 241 -3.85 -18.20 8.96
CA THR A 241 -5.17 -17.55 8.86
C THR A 241 -6.28 -18.53 8.51
N GLN A 242 -5.93 -19.63 7.84
CA GLN A 242 -6.85 -20.68 7.41
C GLN A 242 -7.41 -21.44 8.62
N ARG A 243 -8.69 -21.80 8.53
CA ARG A 243 -9.32 -22.67 9.53
C ARG A 243 -9.02 -24.11 9.19
N ALA A 244 -8.86 -24.95 10.22
CA ALA A 244 -8.86 -26.39 10.03
C ALA A 244 -10.23 -26.82 9.49
N GLU A 245 -10.24 -27.60 8.41
CA GLU A 245 -11.47 -28.19 7.88
C GLU A 245 -11.95 -29.27 8.85
N SER A 246 -13.06 -29.02 9.54
CA SER A 246 -13.54 -29.89 10.63
C SER A 246 -14.25 -31.16 10.15
N CYS A 247 -14.07 -31.57 8.89
CA CYS A 247 -14.88 -32.65 8.35
C CYS A 247 -14.53 -34.00 8.98
N MET A 248 -13.29 -34.21 9.46
CA MET A 248 -12.85 -35.51 10.00
C MET A 248 -11.89 -35.46 11.21
N VAL A 249 -11.57 -34.29 11.78
CA VAL A 249 -10.59 -34.17 12.86
C VAL A 249 -11.25 -33.66 14.15
N GLU A 250 -11.32 -34.51 15.17
CA GLU A 250 -11.91 -34.19 16.50
C GLU A 250 -10.98 -33.32 17.37
N SER A 251 -9.67 -33.31 17.09
CA SER A 251 -8.68 -32.64 17.93
C SER A 251 -8.45 -31.19 17.49
N LYS A 252 -9.00 -30.23 18.25
CA LYS A 252 -8.75 -28.78 18.04
C LYS A 252 -7.33 -28.35 18.46
N ARG A 253 -6.61 -29.18 19.21
CA ARG A 253 -5.24 -28.97 19.69
C ARG A 253 -4.47 -30.27 19.60
N VAL A 254 -3.29 -30.23 18.99
CA VAL A 254 -2.39 -31.38 18.87
C VAL A 254 -1.06 -31.00 19.49
N GLU A 255 -0.60 -31.76 20.48
CA GLU A 255 0.70 -31.55 21.12
C GLU A 255 1.78 -32.38 20.40
N LYS A 256 2.98 -31.79 20.21
CA LYS A 256 4.10 -32.42 19.50
C LYS A 256 3.75 -32.91 18.07
N ALA A 257 3.01 -32.08 17.33
CA ALA A 257 2.66 -32.36 15.94
C ALA A 257 3.88 -32.28 15.01
N LYS A 258 3.93 -33.15 14.01
CA LYS A 258 4.84 -33.03 12.87
C LYS A 258 4.12 -32.31 11.75
N ILE A 259 4.67 -31.18 11.30
CA ILE A 259 4.08 -30.35 10.24
C ILE A 259 4.75 -30.71 8.93
N ALA A 260 3.94 -31.10 7.93
CA ALA A 260 4.41 -31.31 6.56
C ALA A 260 3.82 -30.23 5.65
N LEU A 261 4.65 -29.66 4.78
CA LEU A 261 4.22 -28.73 3.74
C LEU A 261 4.06 -29.52 2.44
N TYR A 262 2.87 -29.47 1.85
CA TYR A 262 2.57 -30.15 0.60
C TYR A 262 1.85 -29.20 -0.35
N SER A 263 2.38 -29.06 -1.57
CA SER A 263 1.92 -28.09 -2.57
C SER A 263 0.97 -28.67 -3.63
N GLY A 264 0.68 -29.97 -3.59
CA GLY A 264 -0.23 -30.62 -4.56
C GLY A 264 -1.69 -30.72 -4.09
N SER A 265 -2.58 -31.10 -5.01
CA SER A 265 -4.02 -31.30 -4.75
C SER A 265 -4.34 -32.75 -4.36
N VAL A 266 -3.93 -33.21 -3.16
CA VAL A 266 -4.16 -34.61 -2.70
C VAL A 266 -5.64 -34.99 -2.54
N PHE A 267 -6.50 -34.02 -2.21
CA PHE A 267 -7.89 -34.29 -1.86
C PHE A 267 -8.86 -34.17 -3.05
N SER A 268 -8.39 -33.75 -4.23
CA SER A 268 -9.20 -33.78 -5.44
C SER A 268 -9.12 -35.17 -6.08
N PRO A 269 -10.22 -35.71 -6.65
CA PRO A 269 -10.12 -36.85 -7.55
C PRO A 269 -9.11 -36.54 -8.66
N PRO A 270 -8.39 -37.56 -9.18
CA PRO A 270 -7.37 -37.38 -10.20
C PRO A 270 -7.99 -36.72 -11.42
N LYS A 271 -7.62 -35.46 -11.63
CA LYS A 271 -7.96 -34.68 -12.81
C LYS A 271 -6.70 -34.58 -13.65
N THR A 272 -6.85 -34.83 -14.94
CA THR A 272 -5.83 -34.40 -15.91
C THR A 272 -6.11 -32.94 -16.23
N ASP A 273 -5.06 -32.19 -16.54
CA ASP A 273 -5.19 -30.80 -16.98
C ASP A 273 -5.77 -30.69 -18.42
N MET A 274 -5.91 -31.81 -19.13
CA MET A 274 -6.58 -31.90 -20.44
C MET A 274 -8.07 -32.27 -20.33
N GLU A 275 -8.85 -31.90 -21.36
CA GLU A 275 -10.27 -32.23 -21.48
C GLU A 275 -10.50 -33.75 -21.39
N ASN A 276 -11.05 -34.18 -20.26
CA ASN A 276 -11.42 -35.57 -20.04
C ASN A 276 -12.93 -35.75 -20.07
N LYS A 277 -13.39 -36.57 -21.01
CA LYS A 277 -14.74 -37.15 -20.97
C LYS A 277 -14.66 -38.53 -20.33
N CYS A 278 -15.13 -38.67 -19.10
CA CYS A 278 -15.42 -39.98 -18.54
C CYS A 278 -16.67 -40.54 -19.22
N CYS A 279 -16.49 -41.34 -20.28
CA CYS A 279 -17.59 -42.03 -20.94
C CYS A 279 -18.15 -43.13 -20.03
N HIS A 280 -19.30 -42.86 -19.40
CA HIS A 280 -20.04 -43.82 -18.59
C HIS A 280 -20.86 -44.74 -19.51
N TYR A 281 -20.37 -45.95 -19.79
CA TYR A 281 -21.21 -47.01 -20.35
C TYR A 281 -21.96 -47.69 -19.20
N GLY A 282 -23.28 -47.85 -19.35
CA GLY A 282 -24.29 -48.16 -18.31
C GLY A 282 -24.19 -49.49 -17.56
N LEU A 283 -23.00 -50.05 -17.38
CA LEU A 283 -22.77 -51.23 -16.55
C LEU A 283 -22.43 -50.81 -15.12
N TYR A 284 -23.31 -51.13 -14.17
CA TYR A 284 -23.19 -50.84 -12.74
C TYR A 284 -21.82 -51.28 -12.17
N PHE A 285 -21.30 -52.43 -12.63
CA PHE A 285 -20.02 -52.99 -12.19
C PHE A 285 -18.77 -52.12 -12.50
N ARG A 286 -18.83 -51.24 -13.50
CA ARG A 286 -17.72 -50.30 -13.80
C ARG A 286 -17.65 -49.17 -12.78
N TRP A 287 -18.76 -48.83 -12.13
CA TRP A 287 -18.80 -47.80 -11.09
C TRP A 287 -18.03 -48.22 -9.84
N ASP A 288 -18.25 -49.45 -9.37
CA ASP A 288 -17.56 -49.97 -8.19
C ASP A 288 -16.04 -50.00 -8.40
N ARG A 289 -15.58 -50.46 -9.57
CA ARG A 289 -14.13 -50.50 -9.89
C ARG A 289 -13.49 -49.11 -9.93
N ILE A 290 -14.22 -48.10 -10.41
CA ILE A 290 -13.72 -46.71 -10.45
C ILE A 290 -13.65 -46.13 -9.02
N MET A 291 -14.65 -46.42 -8.19
CA MET A 291 -14.65 -46.01 -6.79
C MET A 291 -13.53 -46.70 -5.99
N GLU A 292 -13.29 -47.99 -6.22
CA GLU A 292 -12.20 -48.76 -5.59
C GLU A 292 -10.83 -48.18 -5.98
N ARG A 293 -10.61 -47.92 -7.27
CA ARG A 293 -9.37 -47.28 -7.77
C ARG A 293 -9.15 -45.89 -7.18
N ARG A 294 -10.21 -45.13 -6.94
CA ARG A 294 -10.12 -43.82 -6.28
C ARG A 294 -9.65 -43.97 -4.83
N LYS A 295 -10.21 -44.93 -4.09
CA LYS A 295 -9.82 -45.20 -2.69
C LYS A 295 -8.36 -45.65 -2.59
N THR A 296 -7.92 -46.55 -3.47
CA THR A 296 -6.53 -47.05 -3.45
C THR A 296 -5.50 -46.00 -3.87
N LEU A 297 -5.82 -45.16 -4.85
CA LEU A 297 -4.95 -44.03 -5.21
C LEU A 297 -4.84 -43.02 -4.07
N HIS A 298 -5.93 -42.76 -3.35
CA HIS A 298 -5.91 -41.88 -2.19
C HIS A 298 -5.05 -42.44 -1.05
N SER A 299 -5.21 -43.72 -0.70
CA SER A 299 -4.39 -44.36 0.35
C SER A 299 -2.91 -44.45 -0.01
N LEU A 300 -2.57 -44.73 -1.27
CA LEU A 300 -1.20 -44.72 -1.77
C LEU A 300 -0.56 -43.33 -1.70
N THR A 301 -1.34 -42.28 -1.91
CA THR A 301 -0.85 -40.90 -1.79
C THR A 301 -0.61 -40.53 -0.34
N LEU A 302 -1.47 -40.98 0.58
CA LEU A 302 -1.28 -40.78 2.02
C LEU A 302 -0.09 -41.56 2.60
N LEU A 303 0.22 -42.76 2.07
CA LEU A 303 1.39 -43.54 2.48
C LEU A 303 2.73 -42.96 2.00
N LYS A 304 2.71 -42.06 1.01
CA LYS A 304 3.90 -41.34 0.54
C LYS A 304 4.19 -40.08 1.36
N LEU A 305 3.23 -39.62 2.17
CA LEU A 305 3.37 -38.51 3.13
C LEU A 305 3.90 -39.04 4.46
#